data_AF-A0AAD4VWQ4-F1
#
_entry.id   AF-A0AAD4VWQ4-F1
#
_cell.length_a   1.000
_cell.length_b   1.000
_cell.length_c   1.000
_cell.angle_alpha   90.00
_cell.angle_beta   90.00
_cell.angle_gamma   90.00
#
_symmetry.space_group_name_H-M   'P 1'
#
loop_
_entity.id
_entity.type
_entity.pdbx_description
1 polymer ?
#
loop_
_entity_poly.entity_id
_entity_poly.type
_entity_poly.pdbx_seq_one_letter_code
_entity_poly.pdbx_strand_id
1 'polypeptide(L)'
;MDEQLAKEAIKAVSAEKQRIAEEVASLLKLNVEIDTTPSESLEKVIATLRAGAENAGVPVCDCVLIAGSQSGVAGAERVGMPCVVLRSSLTARAEFPSANATMDGFGGADLTITKLRNKRRS
;
A
#
# COMPACT_ATOMS: atom_id res chain seq x y z
N MET A 1 14.36 20.58 -2.14
CA MET A 1 13.16 21.33 -1.66
C MET A 1 11.94 20.42 -1.53
N ASP A 2 11.80 19.42 -2.41
CA ASP A 2 10.63 18.52 -2.42
C ASP A 2 10.51 17.58 -1.22
N GLU A 3 11.63 17.16 -0.60
CA GLU A 3 11.58 16.20 0.52
C GLU A 3 10.97 16.80 1.79
N GLN A 4 11.28 18.05 2.11
CA GLN A 4 10.74 18.74 3.28
C GLN A 4 9.25 19.04 3.11
N LEU A 5 8.85 19.39 1.88
CA LEU A 5 7.45 19.57 1.51
C LEU A 5 6.66 18.26 1.60
N ALA A 6 7.24 17.15 1.15
CA ALA A 6 6.62 15.83 1.27
C ALA A 6 6.42 15.41 2.72
N LYS A 7 7.38 15.69 3.62
CA LYS A 7 7.27 15.41 5.06
C LYS A 7 6.12 16.19 5.71
N GLU A 8 6.03 17.49 5.44
CA GLU A 8 4.94 18.32 5.96
C GLU A 8 3.57 17.91 5.40
N ALA A 9 3.49 17.55 4.11
CA ALA A 9 2.27 17.04 3.52
C ALA A 9 1.80 15.72 4.18
N ILE A 10 2.73 14.79 4.44
CA ILE A 10 2.43 13.53 5.14
C ILE A 10 1.91 13.82 6.56
N LYS A 11 2.54 14.76 7.27
CA LYS A 11 2.15 15.16 8.62
C LYS A 11 0.74 15.76 8.65
N ALA A 12 0.44 16.64 7.71
CA ALA A 12 -0.90 17.24 7.57
C ALA A 12 -1.97 16.18 7.29
N VAL A 13 -1.70 15.23 6.38
CA VAL A 13 -2.62 14.13 6.06
C VAL A 13 -2.83 13.20 7.27
N SER A 14 -1.76 12.90 8.03
CA SER A 14 -1.85 12.12 9.26
C SER A 14 -2.75 12.79 10.29
N ALA A 15 -2.56 14.09 10.54
CA ALA A 15 -3.35 14.84 11.52
C ALA A 15 -4.84 14.87 11.16
N GLU A 16 -5.17 15.02 9.87
CA GLU A 16 -6.56 14.98 9.41
C GLU A 16 -7.18 13.59 9.56
N LYS A 17 -6.44 12.52 9.24
CA LYS A 17 -6.90 11.14 9.45
C LYS A 17 -7.15 10.86 10.94
N GLN A 18 -6.28 11.34 11.82
CA GLN A 18 -6.44 11.20 13.27
C GLN A 18 -7.68 11.93 13.76
N ARG A 19 -7.93 13.16 13.30
CA ARG A 19 -9.12 13.94 13.65
C ARG A 19 -10.41 13.19 13.31
N ILE A 20 -10.50 12.66 12.09
CA ILE A 20 -11.67 11.90 11.63
C ILE A 20 -11.87 10.63 12.48
N ALA A 21 -10.78 9.93 12.80
CA ALA A 21 -10.85 8.74 13.63
C ALA A 21 -11.34 9.04 15.05
N GLU A 22 -10.86 10.12 15.67
CA GLU A 22 -11.31 10.57 16.98
C GLU A 22 -12.79 10.97 16.98
N GLU A 23 -13.26 11.64 15.91
CA GLU A 23 -14.66 12.02 15.76
C GLU A 23 -15.58 10.77 15.67
N VAL A 24 -15.20 9.80 14.84
CA VAL A 24 -15.94 8.53 14.70
C VAL A 24 -15.88 7.72 15.99
N ALA A 25 -14.73 7.67 16.65
CA ALA A 25 -14.55 6.97 17.92
C ALA A 25 -15.45 7.59 19.02
N SER A 26 -15.49 8.92 19.10
CA SER A 26 -16.36 9.65 20.03
C SER A 26 -17.84 9.32 19.80
N LEU A 27 -18.28 9.35 18.54
CA LEU A 27 -19.65 9.00 18.16
C LEU A 27 -20.03 7.57 18.58
N LEU A 28 -19.08 6.63 18.45
CA LEU A 28 -19.28 5.23 18.78
C LEU A 28 -18.96 4.89 20.25
N LYS A 29 -18.56 5.88 21.06
CA LYS A 29 -18.10 5.70 22.46
C LYS A 29 -16.92 4.71 22.58
N LEU A 30 -16.02 4.74 21.60
CA LEU A 30 -14.80 3.95 21.55
C LEU A 30 -13.59 4.86 21.78
N ASN A 31 -12.47 4.25 22.18
CA ASN A 31 -11.16 4.91 22.18
C ASN A 31 -10.32 4.29 21.06
N VAL A 32 -9.62 5.12 20.30
CA VAL A 32 -8.79 4.68 19.17
C VAL A 32 -7.43 5.36 19.27
N GLU A 33 -6.38 4.55 19.24
CA GLU A 33 -4.99 5.01 19.10
C GLU A 33 -4.51 4.60 17.70
N ILE A 34 -4.28 5.58 16.82
CA ILE A 34 -3.73 5.33 15.49
C ILE A 34 -2.26 5.72 15.52
N ASP A 35 -1.38 4.73 15.40
CA ASP A 35 0.01 4.99 15.07
C ASP A 35 0.08 5.49 13.62
N THR A 36 0.23 6.82 13.48
CA THR A 36 0.36 7.48 12.19
C THR A 36 1.81 7.76 11.80
N THR A 37 2.77 7.31 12.62
CA THR A 37 4.18 7.50 12.30
C THR A 37 4.56 6.63 11.10
N PRO A 38 5.20 7.20 10.06
CA PRO A 38 5.80 6.38 9.02
C PRO A 38 6.87 5.51 9.67
N SER A 39 6.62 4.20 9.78
CA SER A 39 7.64 3.30 10.28
C SER A 39 8.87 3.35 9.36
N GLU A 40 10.08 3.22 9.91
CA GLU A 40 11.32 3.09 9.12
C GLU A 40 11.21 1.96 8.07
N SER A 41 10.35 0.97 8.33
CA SER A 41 10.07 -0.10 7.40
C SER A 41 9.39 0.37 6.11
N LEU A 42 8.53 1.40 6.16
CA LEU A 42 7.81 1.90 4.99
C LEU A 42 8.74 2.63 4.02
N GLU A 43 9.66 3.46 4.53
CA GLU A 43 10.64 4.16 3.68
C GLU A 43 11.55 3.17 2.96
N LYS A 44 11.99 2.12 3.66
CA LYS A 44 12.78 1.02 3.07
C LYS A 44 12.00 0.30 1.97
N VAL A 45 10.70 0.05 2.17
CA VAL A 45 9.84 -0.56 1.14
C VAL A 45 9.74 0.36 -0.08
N ILE A 46 9.45 1.65 0.11
CA ILE A 46 9.34 2.63 -0.99
C ILE A 46 10.64 2.66 -1.82
N ALA A 47 11.79 2.73 -1.15
CA ALA A 47 13.10 2.72 -1.81
C ALA A 47 13.33 1.42 -2.59
N THR A 48 12.99 0.28 -1.99
CA THR A 48 13.14 -1.04 -2.64
C THR A 48 12.26 -1.18 -3.89
N LEU A 49 11.01 -0.68 -3.84
CA LEU A 49 10.10 -0.72 -4.98
C LEU A 49 10.60 0.15 -6.14
N ARG A 50 11.11 1.35 -5.86
CA ARG A 50 11.72 2.23 -6.87
C ARG A 50 12.95 1.59 -7.49
N ALA A 51 13.86 1.09 -6.66
CA ALA A 51 15.08 0.41 -7.12
C ALA A 51 14.76 -0.85 -7.95
N GLY A 52 13.71 -1.60 -7.60
CA GLY A 52 13.26 -2.76 -8.37
C GLY A 52 12.79 -2.39 -9.77
N ALA A 53 12.03 -1.30 -9.92
CA ALA A 53 11.59 -0.78 -11.22
C ALA A 53 12.78 -0.27 -12.04
N GLU A 54 13.68 0.49 -11.41
CA GLU A 54 14.93 0.96 -12.02
C GLU A 54 15.79 -0.19 -12.53
N ASN A 55 15.97 -1.24 -11.73
CA ASN A 55 16.71 -2.45 -12.12
C ASN A 55 16.04 -3.19 -13.29
N ALA A 56 14.71 -3.17 -13.35
CA ALA A 56 13.97 -3.74 -14.47
C ALA A 56 13.98 -2.84 -15.73
N GLY A 57 14.50 -1.61 -15.64
CA GLY A 57 14.58 -0.67 -16.75
C GLY A 57 13.22 -0.16 -17.22
N VAL A 58 12.19 -0.20 -16.35
CA VAL A 58 10.82 0.21 -16.69
C VAL A 58 10.29 1.22 -15.66
N PRO A 59 9.35 2.11 -16.04
CA PRO A 59 8.70 3.00 -15.09
C PRO A 59 7.94 2.22 -14.02
N VAL A 60 7.88 2.78 -12.80
CA VAL A 60 7.16 2.16 -11.67
C VAL A 60 5.70 1.86 -12.01
N CYS A 61 5.02 2.75 -12.75
CA CYS A 61 3.63 2.54 -13.15
C CYS A 61 3.43 1.36 -14.12
N ASP A 62 4.49 0.90 -14.78
CA ASP A 62 4.48 -0.30 -15.62
C ASP A 62 4.88 -1.58 -14.87
N CYS A 63 5.27 -1.48 -13.60
CA CYS A 63 5.46 -2.61 -12.71
C CYS A 63 4.17 -2.98 -11.99
N VAL A 64 4.02 -4.25 -11.60
CA VAL A 64 2.96 -4.67 -10.68
C VAL A 64 3.61 -5.33 -9.47
N LEU A 65 3.32 -4.81 -8.28
CA LEU A 65 3.73 -5.44 -7.03
C LEU A 65 2.80 -6.61 -6.69
N ILE A 66 3.38 -7.76 -6.34
CA ILE A 66 2.67 -8.82 -5.63
C ILE A 66 2.99 -8.68 -4.14
N ALA A 67 2.04 -8.18 -3.36
CA ALA A 67 2.22 -7.92 -1.94
C ALA A 67 1.68 -9.08 -1.09
N GLY A 68 2.43 -9.43 -0.04
CA GLY A 68 1.98 -10.34 1.03
C GLY A 68 1.74 -9.65 2.37
N SER A 69 1.86 -8.31 2.43
CA SER A 69 1.80 -7.52 3.66
C SER A 69 1.20 -6.13 3.44
N GLN A 70 0.71 -5.51 4.53
CA GLN A 70 0.18 -4.14 4.51
C GLN A 70 1.24 -3.10 4.15
N SER A 71 2.48 -3.28 4.62
CA SER A 71 3.58 -2.37 4.32
C SER A 71 3.94 -2.36 2.84
N GLY A 72 3.85 -3.52 2.17
CA GLY A 72 4.03 -3.61 0.72
C GLY A 72 2.95 -2.84 -0.04
N VAL A 73 1.68 -3.02 0.34
CA VAL A 73 0.55 -2.29 -0.28
C VAL A 73 0.67 -0.79 -0.07
N ALA A 74 0.94 -0.35 1.15
CA ALA A 74 1.14 1.07 1.45
C ALA A 74 2.34 1.67 0.68
N GLY A 75 3.44 0.92 0.57
CA GLY A 75 4.59 1.31 -0.23
C GLY A 75 4.24 1.48 -1.71
N ALA A 76 3.52 0.51 -2.29
CA ALA A 76 3.09 0.57 -3.68
C ALA A 76 2.17 1.76 -3.97
N GLU A 77 1.19 2.02 -3.09
CA GLU A 77 0.31 3.19 -3.17
C GLU A 77 1.12 4.50 -3.19
N ARG A 78 2.14 4.62 -2.32
CA ARG A 78 3.01 5.81 -2.26
C ARG A 78 3.89 6.02 -3.48
N VAL A 79 4.28 4.95 -4.18
CA VAL A 79 5.09 5.06 -5.40
C VAL A 79 4.21 5.16 -6.66
N GLY A 80 2.90 4.86 -6.55
CA GLY A 80 2.02 4.76 -7.71
C GLY A 80 2.26 3.48 -8.52
N MET A 81 2.66 2.40 -7.84
CA MET A 81 2.83 1.07 -8.45
C MET A 81 1.50 0.30 -8.31
N PRO A 82 0.90 -0.21 -9.40
CA PRO A 82 -0.19 -1.17 -9.29
C PRO A 82 0.15 -2.33 -8.35
N CYS A 83 -0.78 -2.70 -7.48
CA CYS A 83 -0.56 -3.68 -6.42
C CYS A 83 -1.65 -4.76 -6.42
N VAL A 84 -1.23 -6.02 -6.47
CA VAL A 84 -2.08 -7.19 -6.24
C VAL A 84 -1.63 -7.86 -4.95
N VAL A 85 -2.57 -8.11 -4.05
CA VAL A 85 -2.27 -8.83 -2.81
C VAL A 85 -2.49 -10.31 -3.03
N LEU A 86 -1.50 -11.10 -2.62
CA LEU A 86 -1.63 -12.54 -2.48
C LEU A 86 -1.74 -12.87 -0.98
N ARG A 87 -2.91 -13.34 -0.55
CA ARG A 87 -3.16 -13.63 0.85
C ARG A 87 -2.41 -14.87 1.29
N SER A 88 -1.93 -14.81 2.52
CA SER A 88 -1.37 -15.94 3.26
C SER A 88 -2.22 -16.20 4.50
N SER A 89 -1.89 -17.23 5.28
CA SER A 89 -2.54 -17.45 6.58
C SER A 89 -2.44 -16.24 7.52
N LEU A 90 -1.36 -15.46 7.43
CA LEU A 90 -1.15 -14.25 8.24
C LEU A 90 -2.02 -13.07 7.79
N THR A 91 -2.43 -13.05 6.53
CA THR A 91 -3.21 -11.96 5.92
C THR A 91 -4.59 -12.38 5.46
N ALA A 92 -5.04 -13.58 5.84
CA ALA A 92 -6.32 -14.16 5.41
C ALA A 92 -7.54 -13.29 5.82
N ARG A 93 -7.42 -12.59 6.96
CA ARG A 93 -8.46 -11.68 7.47
C ARG A 93 -8.13 -10.20 7.31
N ALA A 94 -6.98 -9.90 6.71
CA ALA A 94 -6.57 -8.51 6.50
C ALA A 94 -7.30 -7.92 5.29
N GLU A 95 -7.67 -6.64 5.42
CA GLU A 95 -8.28 -5.87 4.34
C GLU A 95 -7.25 -4.99 3.67
N PHE A 96 -7.31 -4.93 2.34
CA PHE A 96 -6.36 -4.20 1.51
C PHE A 96 -7.08 -3.23 0.58
N PRO A 97 -7.71 -2.17 1.12
CA PRO A 97 -8.54 -1.25 0.35
C PRO A 97 -7.78 -0.52 -0.77
N SER A 98 -6.48 -0.26 -0.57
CA SER A 98 -5.63 0.39 -1.57
C SER A 98 -5.06 -0.56 -2.63
N ALA A 99 -5.32 -1.88 -2.56
CA ALA A 99 -4.84 -2.84 -3.56
C ALA A 99 -5.78 -2.93 -4.75
N ASN A 100 -5.25 -3.07 -5.97
CA ASN A 100 -6.05 -3.22 -7.19
C ASN A 100 -6.78 -4.57 -7.25
N ALA A 101 -6.31 -5.58 -6.53
CA ALA A 101 -6.96 -6.88 -6.34
C ALA A 101 -6.36 -7.64 -5.15
N THR A 102 -7.15 -8.55 -4.59
CA THR A 102 -6.71 -9.56 -3.62
C THR A 102 -6.97 -10.96 -4.18
N MET A 103 -6.02 -11.88 -4.04
CA MET A 103 -6.12 -13.27 -4.51
C MET A 103 -5.61 -14.23 -3.45
N ASP A 104 -6.02 -15.50 -3.52
CA ASP A 104 -5.67 -16.52 -2.52
C ASP A 104 -4.58 -17.50 -2.99
N GLY A 105 -4.18 -17.45 -4.27
CA GLY A 105 -3.20 -18.37 -4.83
C GLY A 105 -2.64 -17.96 -6.19
N PHE A 106 -1.78 -18.82 -6.73
CA PHE A 106 -1.29 -18.73 -8.11
C PHE A 106 -2.01 -19.74 -9.01
N GLY A 107 -2.25 -19.36 -10.26
CA GLY A 107 -2.83 -20.22 -11.28
C GLY A 107 -4.35 -20.34 -11.22
N GLY A 108 -4.91 -21.06 -12.19
CA GLY A 108 -6.34 -21.39 -12.26
C GLY A 108 -7.28 -20.19 -12.08
N ALA A 109 -8.11 -20.26 -11.04
CA ALA A 109 -9.08 -19.24 -10.69
C ALA A 109 -8.49 -17.97 -10.03
N ASP A 110 -7.21 -17.99 -9.62
CA ASP A 110 -6.54 -16.91 -8.92
C ASP A 110 -5.54 -16.17 -9.84
N LEU A 111 -4.29 -15.99 -9.43
CA LEU A 111 -3.33 -15.10 -10.09
C LEU A 111 -2.72 -15.76 -11.32
N THR A 112 -3.05 -15.22 -12.50
CA THR A 112 -2.46 -15.61 -13.78
C THR A 112 -1.76 -14.43 -14.43
N ILE A 113 -0.82 -14.70 -15.35
CA ILE A 113 -0.13 -13.66 -16.12
C ILE A 113 -1.13 -12.78 -16.88
N THR A 114 -2.20 -13.37 -17.44
CA THR A 114 -3.25 -12.63 -18.12
C THR A 114 -3.94 -11.63 -17.20
N LYS A 115 -4.30 -12.05 -15.98
CA LYS A 115 -4.90 -11.15 -14.98
C LYS A 115 -3.93 -10.07 -14.53
N LEU A 116 -2.64 -10.39 -14.39
CA LEU A 116 -1.61 -9.40 -14.05
C LEU A 116 -1.48 -8.31 -15.10
N ARG A 117 -1.45 -8.69 -16.38
CA ARG A 117 -1.37 -7.72 -17.49
C ARG A 117 -2.55 -6.75 -17.50
N ASN A 118 -3.75 -7.22 -17.14
CA ASN A 118 -4.93 -6.36 -17.03
C ASN A 118 -4.86 -5.37 -15.85
N LYS A 119 -4.04 -5.64 -14.84
CA LYS A 119 -3.89 -4.79 -13.65
C LYS A 119 -2.78 -3.74 -13.76
N ARG A 120 -1.97 -3.78 -14.82
CA ARG A 120 -0.86 -2.83 -15.08
C ARG A 120 -1.31 -1.39 -15.38
N ARG A 121 -2.62 -1.15 -15.60
CA ARG A 121 -3.19 0.17 -15.99
C ARG A 121 -4.44 0.53 -15.18
N SER A 122 -4.62 -0.09 -14.01
CA SER A 122 -5.78 0.08 -13.14
C SER A 122 -5.60 1.23 -12.17
#